data_AF-A0A7X2XLZ0-F1
#
_entry.id   AF-A0A7X2XLZ0-F1
#
_cell.length_a   1.000
_cell.length_b   1.000
_cell.length_c   1.000
_cell.angle_alpha   90.00
_cell.angle_beta   90.00
_cell.angle_gamma   90.00
#
_symmetry.space_group_name_H-M   'P 1'
#
loop_
_entity.id
_entity.type
_entity.pdbx_description
1 polymer ?
#
loop_
_entity_poly.entity_id
_entity_poly.type
_entity_poly.pdbx_seq_one_letter_code
_entity_poly.pdbx_strand_id
1 'polypeptide(L)'
;LTVPGIDDTGASGSGTFVNRSENLAVAYASDPMVLRLENFQTAISKLLDVLEPDDKKIFHLKWGEHTRYDWIQVWHKMENGDTGYLYRHSKQIYRRREIILDTLAKLLFM
;
A
#
# COMPACT_ATOMS: atom_id res chain seq x y z
N LEU A 1 20.35 0.75 36.26
CA LEU A 1 19.37 -0.33 36.50
C LEU A 1 19.91 -1.60 35.87
N THR A 2 20.62 -2.38 36.68
CA THR A 2 21.28 -3.63 36.29
C THR A 2 20.29 -4.76 36.52
N VAL A 3 19.99 -5.56 35.50
CA VAL A 3 19.13 -6.74 35.61
C VAL A 3 20.00 -7.92 36.05
N PRO A 4 19.73 -8.57 37.20
CA PRO A 4 20.56 -9.67 37.68
C PRO A 4 20.05 -11.02 37.14
N GLY A 5 20.98 -11.92 36.83
CA GLY A 5 20.70 -13.35 36.67
C GLY A 5 20.69 -13.86 35.23
N ILE A 6 21.85 -13.84 34.56
CA ILE A 6 22.16 -14.86 33.57
C ILE A 6 23.31 -15.65 34.17
N ASP A 7 22.94 -16.77 34.80
CA ASP A 7 23.86 -17.75 35.35
C ASP A 7 24.44 -18.54 34.18
N ASP A 8 25.70 -18.26 33.84
CA ASP A 8 26.50 -18.92 32.80
C ASP A 8 27.03 -20.28 33.29
N THR A 9 26.16 -21.09 33.90
CA THR A 9 26.54 -22.40 34.42
C THR A 9 25.94 -23.51 33.56
N GLY A 10 26.84 -24.26 32.91
CA GLY A 10 26.55 -25.31 31.94
C GLY A 10 25.40 -26.24 32.31
N ALA A 11 24.36 -26.23 31.47
CA ALA A 11 23.36 -27.27 31.41
C ALA A 11 23.43 -27.92 30.02
N SER A 12 23.95 -29.14 30.01
CA SER A 12 23.84 -30.07 28.89
C SER A 12 22.36 -30.34 28.64
N GLY A 13 21.79 -29.64 27.68
CA GLY A 13 20.43 -29.84 27.18
C GLY A 13 20.50 -29.83 25.66
N SER A 14 20.04 -30.91 25.05
CA SER A 14 19.80 -31.01 23.61
C SER A 14 18.81 -29.91 23.18
N GLY A 15 19.32 -28.70 22.96
CA GLY A 15 18.55 -27.53 22.61
C GLY A 15 18.66 -27.35 21.11
N THR A 16 17.64 -27.79 20.38
CA THR A 16 17.46 -27.44 18.98
C THR A 16 17.67 -25.94 18.86
N PHE A 17 18.73 -25.52 18.16
CA PHE A 17 18.89 -24.12 17.73
C PHE A 17 17.70 -23.84 16.80
N VAL A 18 16.56 -23.47 17.36
CA VAL A 18 15.39 -23.13 16.56
C VAL A 18 15.71 -21.79 15.94
N ASN A 19 16.02 -21.80 14.64
CA ASN A 19 16.50 -20.64 13.92
C ASN A 19 15.44 -19.53 14.00
N ARG A 20 15.69 -18.53 14.86
CA ARG A 20 14.70 -17.50 15.21
C ARG A 20 14.20 -16.75 13.98
N SER A 21 15.06 -16.53 13.00
CA SER A 21 14.69 -15.85 11.74
C SER A 21 13.76 -16.70 10.87
N GLU A 22 14.02 -18.00 10.76
CA GLU A 22 13.14 -18.92 10.01
C GLU A 22 11.77 -19.03 10.67
N ASN A 23 11.73 -19.15 12.00
CA ASN A 23 10.47 -19.17 12.74
C ASN A 23 9.68 -17.87 12.60
N LEU A 24 10.35 -16.72 12.59
CA LEU A 24 9.72 -15.42 12.34
C LEU A 24 9.18 -15.31 10.91
N ALA A 25 9.92 -15.80 9.91
CA ALA A 25 9.47 -15.80 8.53
C ALA A 25 8.21 -16.66 8.36
N VAL A 26 8.17 -17.85 8.97
CA VAL A 26 6.98 -18.72 8.97
C VAL A 26 5.81 -18.05 9.69
N ALA A 27 6.07 -17.38 10.82
CA ALA A 27 5.05 -16.66 11.56
C ALA A 27 4.42 -15.52 10.73
N TYR A 28 5.23 -14.69 10.06
CA TYR A 28 4.73 -13.61 9.22
C TYR A 28 4.03 -14.12 7.95
N ALA A 29 4.57 -15.16 7.31
CA ALA A 29 3.94 -15.77 6.13
C ALA A 29 2.55 -16.36 6.44
N SER A 30 2.30 -16.71 7.71
CA SER A 30 1.02 -17.27 8.17
C SER A 30 0.13 -16.24 8.87
N ASP A 31 0.62 -15.01 9.08
CA ASP A 31 -0.11 -13.96 9.80
C ASP A 31 -1.23 -13.37 8.90
N PRO A 32 -2.50 -13.48 9.30
CA PRO A 32 -3.62 -13.02 8.47
C PRO A 32 -3.62 -11.50 8.20
N MET A 33 -3.05 -10.70 9.10
CA MET A 33 -2.96 -9.25 8.92
C MET A 33 -1.86 -8.90 7.92
N VAL A 34 -0.69 -9.56 8.00
CA VAL A 34 0.39 -9.40 7.03
C VAL A 34 -0.08 -9.77 5.63
N LEU A 35 -0.70 -10.94 5.47
CA LEU A 35 -1.25 -11.38 4.17
C LEU A 35 -2.27 -10.38 3.60
N ARG A 36 -3.12 -9.79 4.45
CA ARG A 36 -4.08 -8.76 4.02
C ARG A 36 -3.39 -7.49 3.52
N LEU A 37 -2.32 -7.06 4.19
CA LEU A 37 -1.54 -5.89 3.79
C LEU A 37 -0.78 -6.15 2.49
N GLU A 38 -0.21 -7.33 2.31
CA GLU A 38 0.48 -7.74 1.08
C GLU A 38 -0.49 -7.83 -0.11
N ASN A 39 -1.69 -8.38 0.11
CA ASN A 39 -2.74 -8.41 -0.90
C ASN A 39 -3.19 -6.99 -1.29
N PHE A 40 -3.37 -6.12 -0.30
CA PHE A 40 -3.70 -4.72 -0.55
C PHE A 40 -2.60 -4.01 -1.34
N GLN A 41 -1.33 -4.17 -0.94
CA GLN A 41 -0.18 -3.60 -1.65
C GLN A 41 -0.14 -4.10 -3.10
N THR A 42 -0.34 -5.40 -3.31
CA THR A 42 -0.37 -6.03 -4.64
C THR A 42 -1.50 -5.49 -5.50
N ALA A 43 -2.70 -5.30 -4.92
CA ALA A 43 -3.84 -4.71 -5.63
C ALA A 43 -3.55 -3.25 -6.04
N ILE A 44 -2.90 -2.46 -5.17
CA ILE A 44 -2.49 -1.09 -5.51
C ILE A 44 -1.44 -1.08 -6.62
N SER A 45 -0.43 -1.97 -6.58
CA SER A 45 0.55 -2.07 -7.66
C SER A 45 -0.11 -2.43 -8.99
N LYS A 46 -1.00 -3.43 -9.01
CA LYS A 46 -1.77 -3.80 -10.21
C LYS A 46 -2.67 -2.65 -10.71
N LEU A 47 -3.31 -1.92 -9.80
CA LEU A 47 -4.11 -0.76 -10.14
C LEU A 47 -3.24 0.27 -10.87
N LEU A 48 -2.10 0.62 -10.29
CA LEU A 48 -1.18 1.59 -10.87
C LEU A 48 -0.60 1.13 -12.21
N ASP A 49 -0.51 -0.16 -12.49
CA ASP A 49 -0.13 -0.65 -13.82
C ASP A 49 -1.23 -0.47 -14.87
N VAL A 50 -2.48 -0.75 -14.48
CA VAL A 50 -3.66 -0.75 -15.38
C VAL A 50 -4.23 0.64 -15.65
N LEU A 51 -4.11 1.58 -14.71
CA LEU A 51 -4.70 2.93 -14.86
C LEU A 51 -4.12 3.70 -16.05
N GLU A 52 -4.95 4.55 -16.66
CA GLU A 52 -4.50 5.51 -17.66
C GLU A 52 -3.53 6.55 -17.04
N PRO A 53 -2.62 7.18 -17.81
CA PRO A 53 -1.69 8.18 -17.29
C PRO A 53 -2.36 9.30 -16.47
N ASP A 54 -3.52 9.77 -16.91
CA ASP A 54 -4.36 10.73 -16.20
C ASP A 54 -4.80 10.22 -14.83
N ASP A 55 -5.31 9.00 -14.80
CA ASP A 55 -5.86 8.39 -13.59
C ASP A 55 -4.76 8.08 -12.59
N LYS A 56 -3.56 7.67 -13.05
CA LYS A 56 -2.36 7.56 -12.20
C LYS A 56 -2.00 8.91 -11.58
N LYS A 57 -2.02 9.99 -12.37
CA LYS A 57 -1.73 11.33 -11.86
C LYS A 57 -2.76 11.80 -10.83
N ILE A 58 -4.05 11.60 -11.11
CA ILE A 58 -5.14 11.88 -10.15
C ILE A 58 -4.94 11.05 -8.87
N PHE A 59 -4.59 9.77 -9.00
CA PHE A 59 -4.34 8.90 -7.88
C PHE A 59 -3.20 9.43 -7.01
N HIS A 60 -2.05 9.77 -7.60
CA HIS A 60 -0.92 10.32 -6.87
C HIS A 60 -1.23 11.69 -6.24
N LEU A 61 -2.00 12.55 -6.91
CA LEU A 61 -2.38 13.84 -6.32
C LEU A 61 -3.28 13.68 -5.09
N LYS A 62 -4.10 12.64 -5.04
CA LYS A 62 -5.04 12.44 -3.92
C LYS A 62 -4.50 11.56 -2.79
N TRP A 63 -3.86 10.45 -3.17
CA TRP A 63 -3.47 9.36 -2.29
C TRP A 63 -1.96 9.07 -2.31
N GLY A 64 -1.18 9.88 -3.04
CA GLY A 64 0.27 9.76 -3.07
C GLY A 64 0.93 10.21 -1.77
N GLU A 65 2.24 9.96 -1.71
CA GLU A 65 3.05 10.36 -0.57
C GLU A 65 3.14 11.89 -0.50
N HIS A 66 2.80 12.46 0.67
CA HIS A 66 2.78 13.91 0.93
C HIS A 66 1.81 14.75 0.07
N THR A 67 0.90 14.13 -0.66
CA THR A 67 -0.08 14.79 -1.53
C THR A 67 -1.50 14.43 -1.08
N ARG A 68 -2.01 15.17 -0.09
CA ARG A 68 -3.41 15.06 0.36
C ARG A 68 -4.25 16.20 -0.19
N TYR A 69 -4.18 16.41 -1.51
CA TYR A 69 -4.94 17.49 -2.14
C TYR A 69 -6.45 17.23 -2.02
N ASP A 70 -7.21 18.30 -1.87
CA ASP A 70 -8.65 18.23 -2.03
C ASP A 70 -9.03 18.06 -3.51
N TRP A 71 -10.22 17.53 -3.80
CA TRP A 71 -10.67 17.27 -5.17
C TRP A 71 -10.71 18.53 -6.04
N ILE A 72 -10.99 19.70 -5.45
CA ILE A 72 -10.92 20.98 -6.16
C ILE A 72 -9.47 21.32 -6.53
N GLN A 73 -8.52 21.07 -5.63
CA GLN A 73 -7.09 21.29 -5.89
C GLN A 73 -6.54 20.31 -6.92
N VAL A 74 -6.97 19.05 -6.87
CA VAL A 74 -6.67 18.05 -7.89
C VAL A 74 -7.19 18.52 -9.25
N TRP A 75 -8.43 19.01 -9.31
CA TRP A 75 -9.00 19.56 -10.53
C TRP A 75 -8.17 20.71 -11.11
N HIS A 76 -7.83 21.74 -10.32
CA HIS A 76 -7.00 22.85 -10.80
C HIS A 76 -5.62 22.41 -11.29
N LYS A 77 -5.02 21.37 -10.69
CA LYS A 77 -3.74 20.81 -11.15
C LYS A 77 -3.88 20.00 -12.44
N MET A 78 -5.05 19.42 -12.69
CA MET A 78 -5.35 18.65 -13.90
C MET A 78 -5.93 19.51 -15.02
N GLU A 79 -6.48 20.69 -14.72
CA GLU A 79 -7.12 21.61 -15.65
C GLU A 79 -6.20 22.02 -16.82
N ASN A 80 -4.91 22.19 -16.54
CA ASN A 80 -3.90 22.59 -17.53
C ASN A 80 -3.38 21.43 -18.40
N GLY A 81 -3.83 20.19 -18.15
CA GLY A 81 -3.72 19.09 -19.11
C GLY A 81 -2.30 18.64 -19.50
N ASP A 82 -1.40 18.41 -18.54
CA ASP A 82 -0.04 17.87 -18.83
C ASP A 82 -0.05 16.54 -19.62
N THR A 83 -1.18 15.84 -19.65
CA THR A 83 -1.39 14.54 -20.29
C THR A 83 -2.28 14.61 -21.54
N GLY A 84 -2.72 15.81 -21.94
CA GLY A 84 -3.49 16.06 -23.16
C GLY A 84 -5.02 16.11 -22.99
N TYR A 85 -5.57 15.76 -21.81
CA TYR A 85 -6.99 15.91 -21.53
C TYR A 85 -7.28 17.20 -20.74
N LEU A 86 -8.18 18.03 -21.25
CA LEU A 86 -8.60 19.28 -20.60
C LEU A 86 -9.84 19.04 -19.73
N TYR A 87 -9.65 19.09 -18.42
CA TYR A 87 -10.72 18.96 -17.43
C TYR A 87 -11.43 20.30 -17.21
N ARG A 88 -12.44 20.62 -18.03
CA ARG A 88 -13.21 21.87 -17.93
C ARG A 88 -14.09 21.97 -16.70
N HIS A 89 -14.49 20.85 -16.12
CA HIS A 89 -15.37 20.82 -14.95
C HIS A 89 -14.87 19.81 -13.91
N SER A 90 -14.93 20.19 -12.63
CA SER A 90 -14.60 19.32 -11.49
C SER A 90 -15.35 17.98 -11.51
N LYS A 91 -16.57 17.94 -12.06
CA LYS A 91 -17.37 16.72 -12.24
C LYS A 91 -16.64 15.64 -13.05
N GLN A 92 -15.76 16.00 -13.97
CA GLN A 92 -14.98 15.03 -14.75
C GLN A 92 -13.95 14.31 -13.87
N ILE A 93 -13.32 15.01 -12.90
CA ILE A 93 -12.40 14.41 -11.93
C ILE A 93 -13.14 13.42 -11.02
N TYR A 94 -14.37 13.73 -10.62
CA TYR A 94 -15.19 12.81 -9.83
C TYR A 94 -15.53 11.51 -10.59
N ARG A 95 -15.76 11.58 -11.91
CA ARG A 95 -15.94 10.38 -12.74
C ARG A 95 -14.66 9.55 -12.82
N ARG A 96 -13.50 10.19 -13.01
CA ARG A 96 -12.19 9.50 -12.99
C ARG A 96 -11.93 8.82 -11.64
N ARG A 97 -12.27 9.50 -10.54
CA ARG A 97 -12.23 8.93 -9.18
C ARG A 97 -13.07 7.65 -9.10
N GLU A 98 -14.30 7.65 -9.62
CA GLU A 98 -15.16 6.46 -9.59
C GLU A 98 -14.52 5.29 -10.34
N ILE A 99 -13.95 5.55 -11.52
CA ILE A 99 -13.24 4.53 -12.31
C ILE A 99 -12.06 3.94 -11.51
N ILE A 100 -11.25 4.79 -10.89
CA ILE A 100 -10.10 4.37 -10.07
C ILE A 100 -10.56 3.48 -8.90
N LEU A 101 -11.60 3.91 -8.17
CA LEU A 101 -12.09 3.19 -6.99
C LEU A 101 -12.79 1.87 -7.37
N ASP A 102 -13.56 1.86 -8.46
CA ASP A 102 -14.21 0.64 -8.97
C ASP A 102 -13.17 -0.38 -9.47
N THR A 103 -12.12 0.10 -10.15
CA THR A 103 -11.01 -0.76 -10.58
C THR A 103 -10.26 -1.35 -9.38
N LEU A 104 -10.00 -0.54 -8.34
CA LEU A 104 -9.37 -1.03 -7.12
C LEU A 104 -10.24 -2.07 -6.41
N ALA A 105 -11.56 -1.82 -6.30
CA ALA A 105 -12.49 -2.75 -5.69
C ALA A 105 -12.46 -4.10 -6.43
N LYS A 106 -12.50 -4.09 -7.76
CA LYS A 106 -12.38 -5.31 -8.57
C LYS A 106 -11.09 -6.07 -8.28
N LEU A 107 -9.95 -5.37 -8.17
CA LEU A 107 -8.65 -6.00 -7.87
C LEU A 107 -8.55 -6.57 -6.45
N LEU A 108 -9.30 -6.02 -5.49
CA LEU A 108 -9.30 -6.50 -4.10
C LEU A 108 -10.23 -7.69 -3.87
N PHE A 109 -11.29 -7.83 -4.68
CA PHE A 109 -12.29 -8.89 -4.55
C PHE A 109 -12.19 -9.98 -5.63
N MET A 110 -11.15 -9.94 -6.45
CA MET A 110 -10.81 -10.97 -7.45
C MET A 110 -9.93 -12.04 -6.82
#